data_AF-A0A165R0Z6-F1
#
_entry.id   AF-A0A165R0Z6-F1
#
_cell.length_a   1.000
_cell.length_b   1.000
_cell.length_c   1.000
_cell.angle_alpha   90.00
_cell.angle_beta   90.00
_cell.angle_gamma   90.00
#
_symmetry.space_group_name_H-M   'P 1'
#
loop_
_entity.id
_entity.type
_entity.pdbx_description
1 polymer ?
#
loop_
_entity_poly.entity_id
_entity_poly.type
_entity_poly.pdbx_seq_one_letter_code
_entity_poly.pdbx_strand_id
1 'polypeptide(L)'
;MTINLIKYGLTTAIQADLTKENGQILGRIIGQHRDWYQVITTAGECSAQVTGKLAYEAASPAAFPAVGDWVCLSSSADNQAQIEAIAPRQSVLARGAVNRQDGQIIATNINTIFICMSLNADFNVRRLERYLTIAWDSGALPVIVLTKADLCTDLATKLRAVADVSVGVPTITCSVETGQGLDELQPYLTTGQTVASWALRVSVSRL
;
A
#
# COMPACT_ATOMS: atom_id res chain seq x y z
N MET A 1 18.08 8.81 17.58
CA MET A 1 18.12 7.54 16.82
C MET A 1 17.78 7.85 15.38
N THR A 2 18.62 7.49 14.42
CA THR A 2 18.37 7.73 12.99
C THR A 2 17.51 6.58 12.44
N ILE A 3 16.40 6.91 11.80
CA ILE A 3 15.48 5.93 11.21
C ILE A 3 16.03 5.49 9.86
N ASN A 4 16.06 4.17 9.62
CA ASN A 4 16.49 3.60 8.34
C ASN A 4 15.30 3.50 7.37
N LEU A 5 15.25 4.39 6.38
CA LEU A 5 14.19 4.43 5.38
C LEU A 5 14.19 3.23 4.41
N ILE A 6 15.28 2.47 4.30
CA ILE A 6 15.30 1.22 3.54
C ILE A 6 14.30 0.22 4.14
N LYS A 7 14.10 0.26 5.47
CA LYS A 7 13.07 -0.57 6.12
C LYS A 7 11.66 -0.25 5.67
N TYR A 8 11.44 0.98 5.24
CA TYR A 8 10.19 1.47 4.68
C TYR A 8 10.15 1.33 3.16
N GLY A 9 11.10 0.64 2.52
CA GLY A 9 11.09 0.37 1.08
C GLY A 9 11.79 1.42 0.21
N LEU A 10 12.69 2.24 0.79
CA LEU A 10 13.49 3.17 0.00
C LEU A 10 14.45 2.38 -0.89
N THR A 11 14.41 2.67 -2.19
CA THR A 11 15.32 2.10 -3.19
C THR A 11 16.21 3.18 -3.79
N THR A 12 17.33 2.78 -4.38
CA THR A 12 18.26 3.70 -5.06
C THR A 12 17.58 4.46 -6.21
N ALA A 13 16.63 3.84 -6.90
CA ALA A 13 15.86 4.50 -7.96
C ALA A 13 15.01 5.65 -7.42
N ILE A 14 14.26 5.41 -6.33
CA ILE A 14 13.43 6.42 -5.66
C ILE A 14 14.30 7.56 -5.12
N GLN A 15 15.46 7.22 -4.56
CA GLN A 15 16.42 8.22 -4.11
C GLN A 15 16.91 9.09 -5.27
N ALA A 16 17.26 8.50 -6.41
CA ALA A 16 17.72 9.23 -7.61
C ALA A 16 16.62 10.13 -8.20
N ASP A 17 15.35 9.72 -8.16
CA ASP A 17 14.23 10.52 -8.66
C ASP A 17 14.00 11.79 -7.84
N LEU A 18 14.30 11.75 -6.53
CA LEU A 18 14.01 12.82 -5.57
C LEU A 18 15.21 13.70 -5.22
N THR A 19 16.43 13.15 -5.17
CA THR A 19 17.64 13.93 -4.81
C THR A 19 18.24 14.62 -6.04
N LYS A 20 17.66 15.77 -6.40
CA LYS A 20 18.18 16.61 -7.48
C LYS A 20 19.10 17.71 -6.97
N GLU A 21 18.98 18.10 -5.70
CA GLU A 21 19.75 19.19 -5.08
C GLU A 21 20.25 18.86 -3.67
N ASN A 22 21.29 19.57 -3.21
CA ASN A 22 21.87 19.39 -1.88
C ASN A 22 20.94 19.95 -0.79
N GLY A 23 20.71 19.18 0.27
CA GLY A 23 19.94 19.61 1.47
C GLY A 23 18.48 19.14 1.51
N GLN A 24 18.04 18.38 0.49
CA GLN A 24 16.71 17.79 0.43
C GLN A 24 16.54 16.62 1.40
N ILE A 25 15.46 16.64 2.18
CA ILE A 25 15.15 15.59 3.17
C ILE A 25 14.17 14.61 2.52
N LEU A 26 14.56 13.34 2.39
CA LEU A 26 13.66 12.30 1.91
C LEU A 26 12.71 11.85 3.02
N GLY A 27 11.47 11.62 2.64
CA GLY A 27 10.47 11.03 3.53
C GLY A 27 9.46 10.17 2.80
N ARG A 28 8.77 9.32 3.56
CA ARG A 28 7.62 8.55 3.08
C ARG A 28 6.36 8.98 3.79
N ILE A 29 5.28 9.19 3.04
CA ILE A 29 3.98 9.53 3.65
C ILE A 29 3.43 8.29 4.33
N ILE A 30 3.19 8.40 5.63
CA ILE A 30 2.62 7.34 6.48
C ILE A 30 1.19 7.65 6.93
N GLY A 31 0.74 8.90 6.76
CA GLY A 31 -0.61 9.34 7.09
C GLY A 31 -1.02 10.56 6.27
N GLN A 32 -2.31 10.66 5.98
CA GLN A 32 -2.92 11.78 5.27
C GLN A 32 -4.03 12.37 6.13
N HIS A 33 -3.98 13.67 6.33
CA HIS A 33 -5.03 14.48 6.94
C HIS A 33 -5.56 15.48 5.91
N ARG A 34 -6.57 16.27 6.29
CA ARG A 34 -7.24 17.20 5.36
C ARG A 34 -6.27 18.22 4.74
N ASP A 35 -5.42 18.81 5.58
CA ASP A 35 -4.58 19.96 5.19
C ASP A 35 -3.07 19.68 5.38
N TRP A 36 -2.71 18.50 5.86
CA TRP A 36 -1.31 18.12 6.11
C TRP A 36 -1.11 16.61 6.02
N TYR A 37 0.16 16.20 5.93
CA TYR A 37 0.61 14.82 5.75
C TYR A 37 1.57 14.43 6.86
N GLN A 38 1.42 13.22 7.38
CA GLN A 38 2.37 12.65 8.32
C GLN A 38 3.45 11.92 7.52
N VAL A 39 4.71 12.31 7.72
CA VAL A 39 5.85 11.82 6.94
C VAL A 39 6.88 11.21 7.89
N ILE A 40 7.39 10.03 7.54
CA ILE A 40 8.55 9.43 8.20
C ILE A 40 9.82 9.83 7.45
N THR A 41 10.80 10.36 8.15
CA THR A 41 12.12 10.75 7.64
C THR A 41 13.22 10.02 8.40
N THR A 42 14.48 10.19 8.00
CA THR A 42 15.63 9.68 8.77
C THR A 42 15.74 10.30 10.16
N ALA A 43 15.20 11.51 10.36
CA ALA A 43 15.22 12.22 11.63
C ALA A 43 14.03 11.89 12.55
N GLY A 44 12.98 11.25 12.03
CA GLY A 44 11.75 10.99 12.78
C GLY A 44 10.49 11.22 11.97
N GLU A 45 9.34 11.10 12.64
CA GLU A 45 8.05 11.51 12.09
C GLU A 45 7.91 13.03 12.15
N CYS A 46 7.40 13.65 11.09
CA CYS A 46 7.09 15.07 11.05
C CYS A 46 5.78 15.33 10.30
N SER A 47 5.20 16.51 10.53
CA SER A 47 4.09 17.02 9.73
C SER A 47 4.62 17.78 8.52
N ALA A 48 3.99 17.58 7.36
CA ALA A 48 4.35 18.24 6.13
C ALA A 48 3.12 18.76 5.38
N GLN A 49 3.28 19.87 4.65
CA GLN A 49 2.26 20.43 3.77
C GLN A 49 2.75 20.53 2.33
N VAL A 50 1.82 20.50 1.39
CA VAL A 50 2.13 20.70 -0.03
C VAL A 50 2.54 22.15 -0.27
N THR A 51 3.67 22.34 -0.98
CA THR A 51 4.07 23.69 -1.43
C THR A 51 3.03 24.30 -2.37
N GLY A 52 2.89 25.62 -2.35
CA GLY A 52 2.00 26.33 -3.29
C GLY A 52 2.33 26.04 -4.76
N LYS A 53 3.62 25.84 -5.07
CA LYS A 53 4.09 25.42 -6.40
C LYS A 53 3.53 24.05 -6.79
N LEU A 54 3.70 23.04 -5.94
CA LEU A 54 3.19 21.69 -6.23
C LEU A 54 1.66 21.65 -6.31
N ALA A 55 0.97 22.41 -5.46
CA ALA A 55 -0.48 22.56 -5.54
C ALA A 55 -0.94 23.21 -6.85
N TYR A 56 -0.19 24.19 -7.36
CA TYR A 56 -0.50 24.84 -8.64
C TYR A 56 -0.20 23.95 -9.85
N GLU A 57 0.87 23.14 -9.79
CA GLU A 57 1.25 22.19 -10.84
C GLU A 57 0.39 20.91 -10.84
N ALA A 58 -0.37 20.65 -9.77
CA ALA A 58 -1.24 19.49 -9.64
C ALA A 58 -2.41 19.55 -10.64
N ALA A 59 -2.30 18.79 -11.72
CA ALA A 59 -3.32 18.73 -12.78
C ALA A 59 -4.63 18.04 -12.36
N SER A 60 -4.61 17.23 -11.29
CA SER A 60 -5.79 16.53 -10.78
C SER A 60 -5.64 16.19 -9.29
N PRO A 61 -6.72 15.79 -8.58
CA PRO A 61 -6.63 15.30 -7.21
C PRO A 61 -5.66 14.13 -7.05
N ALA A 62 -5.48 13.32 -8.10
CA ALA A 62 -4.52 12.22 -8.11
C ALA A 62 -3.06 12.70 -8.10
N ALA A 63 -2.76 13.95 -8.49
CA ALA A 63 -1.40 14.50 -8.44
C ALA A 63 -0.99 14.95 -7.01
N PHE A 64 -1.95 15.04 -6.08
CA PHE A 64 -1.63 15.31 -4.68
C PHE A 64 -0.96 14.09 -4.01
N PRO A 65 -0.13 14.32 -2.98
CA PRO A 65 0.49 13.24 -2.24
C PRO A 65 -0.55 12.31 -1.59
N ALA A 66 -0.22 11.03 -1.49
CA ALA A 66 -1.04 10.00 -0.86
C ALA A 66 -0.20 9.10 0.06
N VAL A 67 -0.87 8.32 0.90
CA VAL A 67 -0.19 7.37 1.80
C VAL A 67 0.64 6.37 1.00
N GLY A 68 1.92 6.24 1.36
CA GLY A 68 2.88 5.38 0.67
C GLY A 68 3.78 6.09 -0.33
N ASP A 69 3.48 7.34 -0.69
CA ASP A 69 4.31 8.15 -1.58
C ASP A 69 5.66 8.49 -0.94
N TRP A 70 6.68 8.50 -1.78
CA TRP A 70 7.99 9.03 -1.44
C TRP A 70 8.07 10.48 -1.85
N VAL A 71 8.53 11.32 -0.94
CA VAL A 71 8.53 12.77 -1.09
C VAL A 71 9.88 13.37 -0.76
N CYS A 72 10.17 14.48 -1.43
CA CYS A 72 11.23 15.40 -1.05
C CYS A 72 10.64 16.50 -0.18
N LEU A 73 11.28 16.74 0.96
CA LEU A 73 10.93 17.76 1.92
C LEU A 73 12.01 18.84 1.99
N SER A 74 11.59 20.09 2.07
CA SER A 74 12.43 21.18 2.57
C SER A 74 12.07 21.54 4.00
N SER A 75 13.09 21.96 4.75
CA SER A 75 12.93 22.45 6.11
C SER A 75 12.31 23.85 6.08
N SER A 76 11.17 24.04 6.76
CA SER A 76 10.59 25.36 6.99
C SER A 76 11.00 25.91 8.35
N ALA A 77 10.91 27.23 8.51
CA ALA A 77 11.15 27.93 9.78
C ALA A 77 10.13 27.58 10.87
N ASP A 78 8.93 27.13 10.50
CA ASP A 78 7.76 27.00 11.39
C ASP A 78 7.44 25.56 11.84
N ASN A 79 8.46 24.70 11.97
CA ASN A 79 8.30 23.30 12.44
C ASN A 79 7.39 22.39 11.57
N GLN A 80 6.96 22.85 10.38
CA GLN A 80 6.23 22.05 9.39
C GLN A 80 7.06 21.94 8.11
N ALA A 81 7.35 20.71 7.69
CA ALA A 81 8.10 20.49 6.45
C ALA A 81 7.25 20.82 5.22
N GLN A 82 7.89 21.17 4.11
CA GLN A 82 7.20 21.43 2.86
C GLN A 82 7.49 20.35 1.83
N ILE A 83 6.44 19.78 1.23
CA ILE A 83 6.53 18.77 0.17
C ILE A 83 6.77 19.48 -1.17
N GLU A 84 7.97 19.30 -1.70
CA GLU A 84 8.41 19.92 -2.95
C GLU A 84 8.21 19.03 -4.16
N ALA A 85 8.37 17.72 -3.98
CA ALA A 85 8.28 16.74 -5.06
C ALA A 85 7.80 15.39 -4.54
N ILE A 86 7.16 14.64 -5.43
CA ILE A 86 6.70 13.26 -5.21
C ILE A 86 7.41 12.38 -6.25
N ALA A 87 7.93 11.23 -5.82
CA ALA A 87 8.55 10.26 -6.73
C ALA A 87 7.49 9.59 -7.62
N PRO A 88 7.87 9.09 -8.81
CA PRO A 88 6.99 8.26 -9.62
C PRO A 88 6.43 7.07 -8.82
N ARG A 89 5.11 6.86 -8.91
CA ARG A 89 4.42 5.78 -8.19
C ARG A 89 4.58 4.46 -8.91
N GLN A 90 4.98 3.43 -8.18
CA GLN A 90 5.11 2.06 -8.71
C GLN A 90 3.77 1.32 -8.73
N SER A 91 2.89 1.64 -7.79
CA SER A 91 1.53 1.11 -7.73
C SER A 91 0.59 2.14 -7.13
N VAL A 92 -0.69 2.10 -7.53
CA VAL A 92 -1.74 3.04 -7.11
C VAL A 92 -3.02 2.29 -6.84
N LEU A 93 -3.44 2.27 -5.58
CA LEU A 93 -4.75 1.78 -5.18
C LEU A 93 -5.70 2.97 -5.00
N ALA A 94 -6.77 3.01 -5.79
CA ALA A 94 -7.75 4.10 -5.79
C ALA A 94 -9.18 3.60 -5.53
N ARG A 95 -10.01 4.47 -4.94
CA ARG A 95 -11.45 4.28 -4.71
C ARG A 95 -12.24 5.24 -5.59
N GLY A 96 -13.18 4.71 -6.36
CA GLY A 96 -14.09 5.50 -7.19
C GLY A 96 -13.47 5.93 -8.52
N ALA A 97 -14.37 6.13 -9.50
CA ALA A 97 -14.16 6.41 -10.92
C ALA A 97 -13.35 5.38 -11.72
N VAL A 98 -13.97 4.92 -12.82
CA VAL A 98 -13.45 3.98 -13.82
C VAL A 98 -12.18 4.51 -14.53
N ASN A 99 -11.89 5.81 -14.38
CA ASN A 99 -10.71 6.49 -14.90
C ASN A 99 -9.79 6.94 -13.78
N ARG A 100 -8.49 6.61 -13.89
CA ARG A 100 -7.41 6.90 -12.92
C ARG A 100 -7.28 8.39 -12.50
N GLN A 101 -7.90 9.32 -13.23
CA GLN A 101 -7.75 10.76 -13.03
C GLN A 101 -8.72 11.36 -12.00
N ASP A 102 -9.90 10.73 -11.79
CA ASP A 102 -10.94 11.24 -10.87
C ASP A 102 -11.10 10.39 -9.60
N GLY A 103 -10.35 9.30 -9.50
CA GLY A 103 -10.41 8.39 -8.37
C GLY A 103 -9.66 8.92 -7.15
N GLN A 104 -10.25 8.72 -5.97
CA GLN A 104 -9.58 9.04 -4.71
C GLN A 104 -8.50 8.00 -4.43
N ILE A 105 -7.23 8.40 -4.45
CA ILE A 105 -6.13 7.51 -4.10
C ILE A 105 -6.25 7.13 -2.63
N ILE A 106 -6.29 5.82 -2.36
CA ILE A 106 -6.27 5.26 -1.01
C ILE A 106 -4.82 5.12 -0.55
N ALA A 107 -3.97 4.57 -1.42
CA ALA A 107 -2.56 4.29 -1.11
C ALA A 107 -1.73 4.02 -2.36
N THR A 108 -0.41 4.15 -2.23
CA THR A 108 0.56 4.01 -3.32
C THR A 108 1.78 3.22 -2.88
N ASN A 109 2.56 2.74 -3.84
CA ASN A 109 3.78 1.95 -3.61
C ASN A 109 3.54 0.75 -2.68
N ILE A 110 2.38 0.10 -2.89
CA ILE A 110 2.03 -1.20 -2.32
C ILE A 110 2.70 -2.30 -3.15
N ASN A 111 3.37 -3.24 -2.49
CA ASN A 111 3.99 -4.39 -3.15
C ASN A 111 2.99 -5.54 -3.26
N THR A 112 2.24 -5.81 -2.19
CA THR A 112 1.35 -6.96 -2.11
C THR A 112 -0.02 -6.57 -1.56
N ILE A 113 -1.08 -7.08 -2.19
CA ILE A 113 -2.46 -6.94 -1.73
C ILE A 113 -2.98 -8.31 -1.29
N PHE A 114 -3.27 -8.44 0.00
CA PHE A 114 -3.98 -9.59 0.54
C PHE A 114 -5.48 -9.47 0.28
N ILE A 115 -6.00 -10.38 -0.54
CA ILE A 115 -7.44 -10.52 -0.78
C ILE A 115 -7.96 -11.55 0.21
N CYS A 116 -8.38 -11.05 1.37
CA CYS A 116 -8.90 -11.89 2.44
C CYS A 116 -10.36 -12.27 2.16
N MET A 117 -10.66 -13.57 2.18
CA MET A 117 -12.00 -14.10 2.07
C MET A 117 -12.20 -15.19 3.12
N SER A 118 -13.39 -15.26 3.71
CA SER A 118 -13.71 -16.29 4.71
C SER A 118 -14.27 -17.53 4.04
N LEU A 119 -13.81 -18.71 4.45
CA LEU A 119 -14.29 -20.01 3.95
C LEU A 119 -15.67 -20.42 4.49
N ASN A 120 -16.33 -19.55 5.26
CA ASN A 120 -17.68 -19.78 5.78
C ASN A 120 -18.77 -19.22 4.83
N ALA A 121 -19.82 -18.58 5.37
CA ALA A 121 -20.94 -18.01 4.60
C ALA A 121 -20.57 -16.83 3.65
N ASP A 122 -19.36 -16.26 3.74
CA ASP A 122 -18.92 -15.14 2.90
C ASP A 122 -18.00 -15.55 1.73
N PHE A 123 -17.98 -16.85 1.38
CA PHE A 123 -17.23 -17.36 0.24
C PHE A 123 -17.91 -16.92 -1.08
N ASN A 124 -17.28 -16.01 -1.82
CA ASN A 124 -17.83 -15.44 -3.04
C ASN A 124 -16.76 -15.26 -4.14
N VAL A 125 -16.75 -16.21 -5.08
CA VAL A 125 -15.78 -16.24 -6.20
C VAL A 125 -15.90 -15.02 -7.11
N ARG A 126 -17.12 -14.54 -7.39
CA ARG A 126 -17.32 -13.33 -8.22
C ARG A 126 -16.74 -12.07 -7.55
N ARG A 127 -16.80 -12.01 -6.21
CA ARG A 127 -16.20 -10.91 -5.46
C ARG A 127 -14.67 -11.01 -5.50
N LEU A 128 -14.13 -12.22 -5.37
CA LEU A 128 -12.71 -12.50 -5.49
C LEU A 128 -12.17 -12.07 -6.86
N GLU A 129 -12.82 -12.47 -7.96
CA GLU A 129 -12.47 -12.05 -9.33
C GLU A 129 -12.35 -10.53 -9.45
N ARG A 130 -13.37 -9.81 -8.97
CA ARG A 130 -13.36 -8.34 -9.02
C ARG A 130 -12.20 -7.74 -8.24
N TYR A 131 -11.84 -8.31 -7.09
CA TYR A 131 -10.72 -7.82 -6.29
C TYR A 131 -9.38 -8.17 -6.91
N LEU A 132 -9.26 -9.32 -7.58
CA LEU A 132 -8.08 -9.67 -8.37
C LEU A 132 -7.86 -8.65 -9.49
N THR A 133 -8.92 -8.27 -10.22
CA THR A 133 -8.83 -7.22 -11.25
C THR A 133 -8.30 -5.92 -10.66
N ILE A 134 -8.86 -5.44 -9.54
CA ILE A 134 -8.42 -4.18 -8.93
C ILE A 134 -6.98 -4.27 -8.42
N ALA A 135 -6.57 -5.40 -7.85
CA ALA A 135 -5.21 -5.60 -7.39
C ALA A 135 -4.21 -5.52 -8.56
N TRP A 136 -4.50 -6.22 -9.66
CA TRP A 136 -3.67 -6.16 -10.87
C TRP A 136 -3.64 -4.76 -11.49
N ASP A 137 -4.80 -4.09 -11.61
CA ASP A 137 -4.89 -2.73 -12.15
C ASP A 137 -4.10 -1.70 -11.33
N SER A 138 -3.93 -1.97 -10.03
CA SER A 138 -3.11 -1.14 -9.13
C SER A 138 -1.61 -1.28 -9.36
N GLY A 139 -1.16 -2.37 -9.99
CA GLY A 139 0.25 -2.73 -10.14
C GLY A 139 0.85 -3.50 -8.96
N ALA A 140 0.08 -3.78 -7.91
CA ALA A 140 0.51 -4.61 -6.79
C ALA A 140 0.24 -6.10 -7.05
N LEU A 141 1.03 -6.98 -6.43
CA LEU A 141 0.86 -8.44 -6.54
C LEU A 141 -0.28 -8.91 -5.62
N PRO A 142 -1.33 -9.57 -6.13
CA PRO A 142 -2.36 -10.15 -5.28
C PRO A 142 -1.88 -11.45 -4.61
N VAL A 143 -2.34 -11.66 -3.38
CA VAL A 143 -2.25 -12.93 -2.65
C VAL A 143 -3.61 -13.21 -2.02
N ILE A 144 -4.17 -14.38 -2.28
CA ILE A 144 -5.48 -14.77 -1.76
C ILE A 144 -5.29 -15.40 -0.38
N VAL A 145 -6.04 -14.92 0.60
CA VAL A 145 -5.98 -15.42 1.98
C VAL A 145 -7.36 -15.93 2.38
N LEU A 146 -7.50 -17.26 2.42
CA LEU A 146 -8.73 -17.97 2.76
C LEU A 146 -8.73 -18.26 4.26
N THR A 147 -9.48 -17.46 5.01
CA THR A 147 -9.54 -17.51 6.48
C THR A 147 -10.62 -18.49 6.98
N LYS A 148 -10.53 -18.89 8.26
CA LYS A 148 -11.47 -19.80 8.94
C LYS A 148 -11.52 -21.21 8.35
N ALA A 149 -10.36 -21.72 7.97
CA ALA A 149 -10.21 -23.08 7.42
C ALA A 149 -10.76 -24.17 8.34
N ASP A 150 -10.69 -23.97 9.66
CA ASP A 150 -11.20 -24.86 10.70
C ASP A 150 -12.72 -25.10 10.64
N LEU A 151 -13.48 -24.15 10.08
CA LEU A 151 -14.93 -24.24 9.94
C LEU A 151 -15.35 -24.79 8.57
N CYS A 152 -14.41 -25.12 7.70
CA CYS A 152 -14.68 -25.49 6.31
C CYS A 152 -14.73 -27.01 6.13
N THR A 153 -15.92 -27.56 5.91
CA THR A 153 -16.10 -29.00 5.65
C THR A 153 -15.83 -29.39 4.19
N ASP A 154 -15.88 -28.44 3.25
CA ASP A 154 -15.80 -28.64 1.80
C ASP A 154 -14.59 -27.93 1.15
N LEU A 155 -13.47 -27.85 1.87
CA LEU A 155 -12.28 -27.06 1.47
C LEU A 155 -11.80 -27.35 0.04
N ALA A 156 -11.73 -28.62 -0.36
CA ALA A 156 -11.25 -29.00 -1.69
C ALA A 156 -12.10 -28.42 -2.83
N THR A 157 -13.43 -28.36 -2.64
CA THR A 157 -14.35 -27.78 -3.64
C THR A 157 -14.15 -26.27 -3.75
N LYS A 158 -14.00 -25.58 -2.62
CA LYS A 158 -13.76 -24.13 -2.59
C LYS A 158 -12.40 -23.76 -3.18
N LEU A 159 -11.35 -24.54 -2.91
CA LEU A 159 -10.03 -24.33 -3.51
C LEU A 159 -10.05 -24.49 -5.02
N ARG A 160 -10.81 -25.46 -5.56
CA ARG A 160 -10.99 -25.58 -7.03
C ARG A 160 -11.66 -24.35 -7.62
N ALA A 161 -12.76 -23.90 -7.00
CA ALA A 161 -13.49 -22.72 -7.47
C ALA A 161 -12.63 -21.44 -7.40
N VAL A 162 -11.72 -21.34 -6.43
CA VAL A 162 -10.71 -20.26 -6.38
C VAL A 162 -9.68 -20.43 -7.49
N ALA A 163 -9.13 -21.63 -7.68
CA ALA A 163 -8.11 -21.90 -8.70
C ALA A 163 -8.59 -21.57 -10.13
N ASP A 164 -9.88 -21.80 -10.41
CA ASP A 164 -10.51 -21.50 -11.70
C ASP A 164 -10.42 -20.01 -12.07
N VAL A 165 -10.33 -19.12 -11.08
CA VAL A 165 -10.34 -17.65 -11.28
C VAL A 165 -9.03 -16.96 -10.90
N SER A 166 -8.04 -17.72 -10.41
CA SER A 166 -6.83 -17.17 -9.78
C SER A 166 -5.54 -17.80 -10.30
N VAL A 167 -5.52 -18.16 -11.59
CA VAL A 167 -4.35 -18.75 -12.24
C VAL A 167 -3.09 -17.90 -12.00
N GLY A 168 -2.06 -18.53 -11.44
CA GLY A 168 -0.78 -17.87 -11.14
C GLY A 168 -0.79 -16.98 -9.88
N VAL A 169 -1.89 -16.93 -9.13
CA VAL A 169 -2.01 -16.16 -7.89
C VAL A 169 -1.83 -17.08 -6.69
N PRO A 170 -0.89 -16.79 -5.77
CA PRO A 170 -0.74 -17.56 -4.54
C PRO A 170 -2.03 -17.55 -3.71
N THR A 171 -2.43 -18.72 -3.24
CA THR A 171 -3.59 -18.90 -2.36
C THR A 171 -3.15 -19.58 -1.07
N ILE A 172 -3.33 -18.88 0.05
CA ILE A 172 -2.99 -19.34 1.40
C ILE A 172 -4.29 -19.64 2.13
N THR A 173 -4.36 -20.80 2.78
CA THR A 173 -5.49 -21.18 3.62
C THR A 173 -5.07 -21.11 5.07
N CYS A 174 -5.79 -20.33 5.89
CA CYS A 174 -5.42 -20.13 7.28
C CYS A 174 -6.60 -20.15 8.25
N SER A 175 -6.28 -20.40 9.51
CA SER A 175 -7.21 -20.32 10.62
C SER A 175 -6.53 -19.60 11.78
N VAL A 176 -7.11 -18.47 12.19
CA VAL A 176 -6.57 -17.68 13.31
C VAL A 176 -6.70 -18.46 14.62
N GLU A 177 -7.78 -19.22 14.82
CA GLU A 177 -8.00 -19.94 16.07
C GLU A 177 -7.08 -21.13 16.26
N THR A 178 -6.69 -21.80 15.17
CA THR A 178 -5.76 -22.94 15.24
C THR A 178 -4.31 -22.54 14.96
N GLY A 179 -4.07 -21.32 14.46
CA GLY A 179 -2.77 -20.85 13.99
C GLY A 179 -2.32 -21.44 12.64
N GLN A 180 -3.12 -22.32 12.03
CA GLN A 180 -2.79 -22.96 10.76
C GLN A 180 -2.58 -21.93 9.64
N GLY A 181 -1.50 -22.09 8.86
CA GLY A 181 -1.25 -21.34 7.61
C GLY A 181 -0.91 -19.86 7.79
N LEU A 182 -0.72 -19.38 9.03
CA LEU A 182 -0.32 -17.98 9.28
C LEU A 182 1.16 -17.74 8.99
N ASP A 183 2.00 -18.76 9.13
CA ASP A 183 3.42 -18.76 8.79
C ASP A 183 3.66 -18.55 7.28
N GLU A 184 2.74 -19.02 6.43
CA GLU A 184 2.79 -18.80 4.98
C GLU A 184 2.66 -17.31 4.58
N LEU A 185 2.20 -16.43 5.49
CA LEU A 185 2.13 -14.99 5.26
C LEU A 185 3.48 -14.29 5.48
N GLN A 186 4.39 -14.89 6.26
CA GLN A 186 5.67 -14.28 6.64
C GLN A 186 6.54 -13.82 5.47
N PRO A 187 6.66 -14.55 4.35
CA PRO A 187 7.49 -14.11 3.21
C PRO A 187 7.10 -12.75 2.62
N TYR A 188 5.82 -12.39 2.75
CA TYR A 188 5.27 -11.12 2.25
C TYR A 188 5.39 -9.98 3.27
N LEU A 189 5.62 -10.31 4.55
CA LEU A 189 5.74 -9.37 5.66
C LEU A 189 7.21 -9.14 6.02
N THR A 190 8.05 -8.96 5.01
CA THR A 190 9.48 -8.71 5.18
C THR A 190 9.80 -7.22 5.15
N THR A 191 10.98 -6.87 5.65
CA THR A 191 11.47 -5.48 5.67
C THR A 191 11.44 -4.86 4.27
N GLY A 192 10.95 -3.62 4.17
CA GLY A 192 10.81 -2.91 2.90
C GLY A 192 9.55 -3.24 2.10
N GLN A 193 8.77 -4.25 2.52
CA GLN A 193 7.49 -4.59 1.89
C GLN A 193 6.35 -3.75 2.46
N THR A 194 5.52 -3.26 1.55
CA THR A 194 4.28 -2.54 1.83
C THR A 194 3.10 -3.41 1.45
N VAL A 195 2.26 -3.72 2.44
CA VAL A 195 1.12 -4.61 2.26
C VAL A 195 -0.18 -3.87 2.51
N ALA A 196 -1.22 -4.21 1.74
CA ALA A 196 -2.58 -3.79 2.01
C ALA A 196 -3.49 -5.01 2.08
N SER A 197 -4.48 -5.00 2.97
CA SER A 197 -5.49 -6.05 3.04
C SER A 197 -6.86 -5.50 2.69
N TRP A 198 -7.63 -6.23 1.88
CA TRP A 198 -8.96 -5.79 1.42
C TRP A 198 -10.05 -5.79 2.51
N ALA A 199 -9.71 -6.23 3.72
CA ALA A 199 -10.48 -5.95 4.93
C ALA A 199 -9.97 -4.65 5.58
N LEU A 200 -10.43 -3.49 5.07
CA LEU A 200 -10.32 -2.15 5.71
C LEU A 200 -9.08 -1.91 6.61
N ARG A 201 -7.88 -1.81 6.02
CA ARG A 201 -6.74 -0.98 6.50
C ARG A 201 -5.55 -1.13 5.56
N VAL A 202 -5.00 -0.01 5.09
CA VAL A 202 -3.65 0.04 4.51
C VAL A 202 -2.69 0.20 5.69
N SER A 203 -1.69 -0.66 5.77
CA SER A 203 -0.65 -0.57 6.80
C SER A 203 0.71 -0.47 6.11
N VAL A 204 1.37 0.67 6.24
CA VAL A 204 2.80 0.75 5.94
C VAL A 204 3.50 0.00 7.07
N SER A 205 4.03 -1.19 6.78
CA SER A 205 4.55 -2.08 7.80
C SER A 205 5.64 -1.37 8.63
N ARG A 206 5.44 -1.34 9.95
CA ARG A 206 6.43 -0.90 10.94
C ARG A 206 7.07 -2.17 11.49
N LEU A 207 8.12 -2.66 10.83
CA LEU A 207 8.91 -3.81 11.32
C LEU A 207 10.27 -3.35 11.85
#